data_AF-A0A3M0XTK8-F1
#
_entry.id   AF-A0A3M0XTK8-F1
#
_cell.length_a   1.000
_cell.length_b   1.000
_cell.length_c   1.000
_cell.angle_alpha   90.00
_cell.angle_beta   90.00
_cell.angle_gamma   90.00
#
_symmetry.space_group_name_H-M   'P 1'
#
loop_
_entity.id
_entity.type
_entity.pdbx_description
1 polymer ?
#
loop_
_entity_poly.entity_id
_entity_poly.type
_entity_poly.pdbx_seq_one_letter_code
_entity_poly.pdbx_strand_id
1 'polypeptide(L)'
;QCGLCRATCPESVITLRPQLDFTDAARSPVTRNEQEPFHCIRCGRPFGVQATIERIANQLAGKHHMFASGDQIERIMMCDDCRVVVQFESGNDPFAGPPRPTPRSTDDYLREREIEEARARVRAERAARGNGGSDDSRDA
;
A
#
# COMPACT_ATOMS: atom_id res chain seq x y z
N GLN A 1 -26.82 -35.38 -28.90
CA GLN A 1 -27.67 -34.98 -27.76
C GLN A 1 -28.42 -36.23 -27.29
N CYS A 2 -28.35 -36.60 -26.01
CA CYS A 2 -28.84 -37.90 -25.51
C CYS A 2 -30.33 -37.94 -25.12
N GLY A 3 -31.05 -36.81 -25.17
CA GLY A 3 -32.50 -36.77 -24.94
C GLY A 3 -32.98 -36.81 -23.48
N LEU A 4 -32.07 -37.04 -22.52
CA LEU A 4 -32.41 -37.27 -21.12
C LEU A 4 -33.22 -36.13 -20.49
N CYS A 5 -32.79 -34.87 -20.70
CA CYS A 5 -33.44 -33.70 -20.10
C CYS A 5 -34.90 -33.51 -20.54
N ARG A 6 -35.26 -33.89 -21.78
CA ARG A 6 -36.66 -33.85 -22.25
C ARG A 6 -37.49 -34.95 -21.59
N ALA A 7 -36.93 -36.15 -21.44
CA ALA A 7 -37.63 -37.32 -20.92
C ALA A 7 -37.93 -37.19 -19.41
N THR A 8 -37.08 -36.51 -18.65
CA THR A 8 -37.23 -36.36 -17.20
C THR A 8 -37.98 -35.10 -16.77
N CYS A 9 -38.42 -34.25 -17.69
CA CYS A 9 -39.07 -32.98 -17.36
C CYS A 9 -40.53 -33.22 -16.90
N PRO A 10 -40.87 -32.99 -15.62
CA PRO A 10 -42.20 -33.30 -15.10
C PRO A 10 -43.26 -32.32 -15.63
N GLU A 11 -42.90 -31.06 -15.87
CA GLU A 11 -43.79 -30.08 -16.50
C GLU A 11 -43.87 -30.17 -18.04
N SER A 12 -43.10 -31.07 -18.68
CA SER A 12 -43.08 -31.26 -20.14
C SER A 12 -42.77 -30.00 -20.96
N VAL A 13 -42.04 -29.02 -20.42
CA VAL A 13 -41.76 -27.73 -21.08
C VAL A 13 -40.51 -27.73 -21.98
N ILE A 14 -39.69 -28.78 -21.93
CA ILE A 14 -38.44 -28.85 -22.68
C ILE A 14 -38.71 -29.38 -24.10
N THR A 15 -38.46 -28.55 -25.11
CA THR A 15 -38.47 -28.97 -26.54
C THR A 15 -37.06 -28.99 -27.10
N LEU A 16 -36.64 -30.14 -27.63
CA LEU A 16 -35.34 -30.26 -28.30
C LEU A 16 -35.45 -29.77 -29.75
N ARG A 17 -34.59 -28.82 -30.13
CA ARG A 17 -34.43 -28.39 -31.53
C ARG A 17 -33.08 -28.88 -32.05
N PRO A 18 -33.04 -29.67 -33.13
CA PRO A 18 -31.79 -30.00 -33.81
C PRO A 18 -31.15 -28.72 -34.35
N GLN A 19 -29.94 -28.38 -33.90
CA GLN A 19 -29.19 -27.20 -34.33
C GLN A 19 -27.74 -27.56 -34.62
N LEU A 20 -27.54 -28.48 -35.57
CA LEU A 20 -26.22 -28.74 -36.13
C LEU A 20 -26.02 -27.80 -37.32
N ASP A 21 -25.05 -26.89 -37.19
CA ASP A 21 -24.67 -25.96 -38.24
C ASP A 21 -23.34 -26.45 -38.86
N PHE A 22 -23.37 -26.76 -40.15
CA PHE A 22 -22.23 -27.23 -40.92
C PHE A 22 -21.55 -26.12 -41.73
N THR A 23 -22.05 -24.89 -41.64
CA THR A 23 -21.46 -23.74 -42.33
C THR A 23 -20.19 -23.28 -41.63
N ASP A 24 -19.37 -22.49 -42.33
CA ASP A 24 -18.14 -21.93 -41.75
C ASP A 24 -18.43 -20.99 -40.56
N ALA A 25 -19.64 -20.44 -40.46
CA ALA A 25 -20.07 -19.66 -39.30
C ALA A 25 -20.00 -20.47 -37.99
N ALA A 26 -20.32 -21.76 -38.04
CA ALA A 26 -20.21 -22.67 -36.89
C ALA A 26 -18.76 -22.91 -36.45
N ARG A 27 -17.80 -22.72 -37.35
CA ARG A 27 -16.36 -22.88 -37.11
C ARG A 27 -15.67 -21.56 -36.77
N SER A 28 -16.36 -20.44 -36.94
CA SER A 28 -15.84 -19.12 -36.63
C SER A 28 -15.92 -18.85 -35.12
N PRO A 29 -14.87 -18.26 -34.51
CA PRO A 29 -14.94 -17.82 -33.13
C PRO A 29 -15.94 -16.66 -33.01
N VAL A 30 -16.90 -16.80 -32.09
CA VAL A 30 -17.91 -15.77 -31.80
C VAL A 30 -17.72 -15.33 -30.36
N THR A 31 -17.53 -14.03 -30.16
CA THR A 31 -17.53 -13.43 -28.82
C THR A 31 -18.93 -13.58 -28.20
N ARG A 32 -19.03 -14.39 -27.15
CA ARG A 32 -20.29 -14.61 -26.41
C ARG A 32 -20.42 -13.72 -25.18
N ASN A 33 -19.29 -13.34 -24.60
CA ASN A 33 -19.23 -12.48 -23.44
C ASN A 33 -17.96 -11.65 -23.54
N GLU A 34 -18.12 -10.34 -23.44
CA GLU A 34 -17.02 -9.38 -23.37
C GLU A 34 -17.22 -8.57 -22.09
N GLN A 35 -16.11 -8.26 -21.42
CA GLN A 35 -16.11 -7.57 -20.14
C GLN A 35 -15.03 -6.50 -20.17
N GLU A 36 -15.39 -5.31 -19.69
CA GLU A 36 -14.43 -4.25 -19.50
C GLU A 36 -13.43 -4.59 -18.39
N PRO A 37 -12.13 -4.34 -18.62
CA PRO A 37 -11.12 -4.49 -17.58
C PRO A 37 -11.23 -3.37 -16.56
N PHE A 38 -11.13 -3.74 -15.28
CA PHE A 38 -10.94 -2.80 -14.20
C PHE A 38 -9.51 -2.25 -14.21
N HIS A 39 -9.40 -0.93 -14.16
CA HIS A 39 -8.12 -0.22 -14.14
C HIS A 39 -7.76 0.12 -12.70
N CYS A 40 -6.51 -0.17 -12.30
CA CYS A 40 -6.03 0.13 -10.97
C CYS A 40 -6.17 1.63 -10.65
N ILE A 41 -6.77 1.96 -9.50
CA ILE A 41 -7.00 3.35 -9.09
C ILE A 41 -5.71 4.16 -8.80
N ARG A 42 -4.56 3.49 -8.62
CA ARG A 42 -3.25 4.13 -8.36
C ARG A 42 -2.43 4.32 -9.64
N CYS A 43 -2.28 3.28 -10.46
CA CYS A 43 -1.39 3.30 -11.64
C CYS A 43 -2.12 3.21 -12.99
N GLY A 44 -3.43 2.99 -13.00
CA GLY A 44 -4.24 2.86 -14.22
C GLY A 44 -4.07 1.54 -14.97
N ARG A 45 -3.23 0.60 -14.51
CA ARG A 45 -3.03 -0.69 -15.19
C ARG A 45 -4.31 -1.54 -15.18
N PRO A 46 -4.77 -2.09 -16.33
CA PRO A 46 -5.87 -3.05 -16.35
C PRO A 46 -5.41 -4.37 -15.70
N PHE A 47 -6.17 -4.89 -14.73
CA PHE A 47 -5.73 -6.07 -13.97
C PHE A 47 -6.82 -7.10 -13.62
N GLY A 48 -8.09 -6.77 -13.81
CA GLY A 48 -9.18 -7.69 -13.47
C GLY A 48 -10.47 -7.37 -14.22
N VAL A 49 -11.49 -8.19 -14.02
CA VAL A 49 -12.82 -7.98 -14.63
C VAL A 49 -13.61 -6.99 -13.78
N GLN A 50 -14.12 -5.91 -14.38
CA GLN A 50 -14.83 -4.84 -13.68
C GLN A 50 -15.94 -5.35 -12.76
N ALA A 51 -16.86 -6.17 -13.29
CA ALA A 51 -17.97 -6.72 -12.52
C ALA A 51 -17.52 -7.57 -11.31
N THR A 52 -16.38 -8.25 -11.41
CA THR A 52 -15.88 -9.08 -10.31
C THR A 52 -15.28 -8.22 -9.20
N ILE A 53 -14.49 -7.21 -9.56
CA ILE A 53 -13.87 -6.31 -8.57
C ILE A 53 -14.93 -5.51 -7.82
N GLU A 54 -15.90 -4.92 -8.53
CA GLU A 54 -17.00 -4.18 -7.93
C GLU A 54 -17.84 -5.06 -7.00
N ARG A 55 -18.16 -6.29 -7.43
CA ARG A 55 -18.91 -7.24 -6.61
C ARG A 55 -18.18 -7.58 -5.31
N ILE A 56 -16.88 -7.87 -5.39
CA ILE A 56 -16.07 -8.21 -4.21
C ILE A 56 -15.95 -7.01 -3.27
N ALA A 57 -15.68 -5.82 -3.81
CA ALA A 57 -15.63 -4.58 -3.03
C ALA A 57 -16.95 -4.34 -2.27
N ASN A 58 -18.11 -4.44 -2.96
CA ASN A 58 -19.44 -4.29 -2.36
C ASN A 58 -19.79 -5.36 -1.33
N GLN A 59 -19.25 -6.58 -1.50
CA GLN A 59 -19.50 -7.67 -0.57
C GLN A 59 -18.65 -7.57 0.69
N LEU A 60 -17.51 -6.88 0.66
CA LEU A 60 -16.59 -6.77 1.78
C LEU A 60 -16.67 -5.42 2.50
N ALA A 61 -17.03 -4.35 1.78
CA ALA A 61 -17.11 -3.00 2.30
C ALA A 61 -17.97 -2.90 3.55
N GLY A 62 -17.34 -2.57 4.69
CA GLY A 62 -18.01 -2.42 5.98
C GLY A 62 -18.59 -3.71 6.59
N LYS A 63 -18.51 -4.85 5.89
CA LYS A 63 -19.05 -6.14 6.35
C LYS A 63 -17.99 -7.04 6.99
N HIS A 64 -16.71 -6.83 6.65
CA HIS A 64 -15.60 -7.58 7.21
C HIS A 64 -14.64 -6.64 7.93
N HIS A 65 -14.18 -7.03 9.12
CA HIS A 65 -13.28 -6.23 9.97
C HIS A 65 -11.99 -5.79 9.25
N MET A 66 -11.46 -6.63 8.35
CA MET A 66 -10.29 -6.34 7.50
C MET A 66 -10.56 -5.33 6.35
N PHE A 67 -11.82 -4.91 6.16
CA PHE A 67 -12.25 -3.96 5.13
C PHE A 67 -13.23 -2.93 5.71
N ALA A 68 -12.98 -2.53 6.96
CA ALA A 68 -13.86 -1.63 7.70
C ALA A 68 -13.69 -0.16 7.28
N SER A 69 -12.49 0.26 6.85
CA SER A 69 -12.23 1.62 6.37
C SER A 69 -12.11 1.69 4.85
N GLY A 70 -12.37 2.89 4.29
CA GLY A 70 -12.30 3.16 2.85
C GLY A 70 -10.97 2.75 2.23
N ASP A 71 -9.86 3.17 2.83
CA ASP A 71 -8.49 2.86 2.39
C ASP A 71 -8.22 1.35 2.28
N GLN A 72 -8.88 0.53 3.10
CA GLN A 72 -8.71 -0.92 3.09
C GLN A 72 -9.47 -1.57 1.92
N ILE A 73 -10.66 -1.04 1.60
CA ILE A 73 -11.47 -1.48 0.45
C ILE A 73 -10.80 -1.06 -0.85
N GLU A 74 -10.21 0.13 -0.89
CA GLU A 74 -9.49 0.65 -2.05
C GLU A 74 -8.36 -0.27 -2.52
N ARG A 75 -7.73 -1.03 -1.62
CA ARG A 75 -6.71 -2.03 -1.99
C ARG A 75 -7.26 -3.16 -2.87
N ILE A 76 -8.55 -3.48 -2.79
CA ILE A 76 -9.20 -4.45 -3.71
C ILE A 76 -9.26 -3.90 -5.13
N MET A 77 -9.33 -2.57 -5.26
CA MET A 77 -9.36 -1.83 -6.52
C MET A 77 -7.95 -1.49 -7.05
N MET A 78 -6.90 -2.08 -6.48
CA MET A 78 -5.50 -1.89 -6.89
C MET A 78 -4.91 -3.15 -7.50
N CYS A 79 -3.96 -2.99 -8.44
CA CYS A 79 -3.21 -4.12 -8.97
C CYS A 79 -2.30 -4.75 -7.90
N ASP A 80 -1.77 -5.92 -8.22
CA ASP A 80 -0.89 -6.72 -7.37
C ASP A 80 0.35 -6.00 -6.88
N ASP A 81 0.95 -5.15 -7.70
CA ASP A 81 2.09 -4.30 -7.30
C ASP A 81 1.64 -3.18 -6.35
N CYS A 82 0.63 -2.40 -6.75
CA CYS A 82 0.18 -1.23 -6.01
C CYS A 82 -0.39 -1.58 -4.63
N ARG A 83 -1.10 -2.71 -4.50
CA ARG A 83 -1.64 -3.16 -3.21
C ARG A 83 -0.53 -3.42 -2.19
N VAL A 84 0.62 -3.94 -2.63
CA VAL A 84 1.74 -4.24 -1.74
C VAL A 84 2.37 -2.93 -1.29
N VAL A 85 2.65 -2.03 -2.23
CA VAL A 85 3.23 -0.72 -1.90
C VAL A 85 2.36 0.04 -0.89
N VAL A 86 1.04 0.13 -1.12
CA VAL A 86 0.12 0.79 -0.17
C VAL A 86 0.10 0.09 1.19
N GLN A 87 0.13 -1.25 1.21
CA GLN A 87 0.15 -2.00 2.47
C GLN A 87 1.36 -1.62 3.33
N PHE A 88 2.54 -1.46 2.73
CA PHE A 88 3.76 -1.05 3.42
C PHE A 88 3.81 0.46 3.74
N GLU A 89 3.10 1.30 2.98
CA GLU A 89 2.97 2.74 3.26
C GLU A 89 2.00 3.03 4.42
N SER A 90 1.06 2.13 4.71
CA SER A 90 -0.06 2.35 5.63
C SER A 90 0.28 2.38 7.13
N GLY A 91 1.57 2.42 7.49
CA GLY A 91 2.06 2.67 8.85
C GLY A 91 1.83 1.55 9.88
N ASN A 92 1.00 0.56 9.56
CA ASN A 92 0.77 -0.65 10.37
C ASN A 92 1.53 -1.85 9.78
N ASP A 93 2.77 -1.62 9.35
CA ASP A 93 3.64 -2.68 8.83
C ASP A 93 4.27 -3.45 10.01
N PRO A 94 3.91 -4.73 10.22
CA PRO A 94 4.51 -5.55 11.28
C PRO A 94 6.00 -5.84 11.05
N PHE A 95 6.51 -5.59 9.85
CA PHE A 95 7.93 -5.71 9.50
C PHE A 95 8.69 -4.38 9.58
N ALA A 96 8.02 -3.29 9.96
CA ALA A 96 8.69 -2.00 10.13
C ALA A 96 9.66 -2.06 11.32
N GLY A 97 10.94 -1.92 11.01
CA GLY A 97 11.99 -1.69 12.01
C GLY A 97 11.98 -0.24 12.53
N PRO A 98 12.86 0.08 13.49
CA PRO A 98 13.11 1.48 13.85
C PRO A 98 13.52 2.27 12.59
N PRO A 99 13.21 3.58 12.54
CA PRO A 99 13.60 4.41 11.40
C PRO A 99 15.10 4.27 11.16
N ARG A 100 15.51 4.22 9.88
CA ARG A 100 16.93 4.15 9.54
C ARG A 100 17.65 5.31 10.23
N PRO A 101 18.75 5.04 10.96
CA PRO A 101 19.51 6.10 11.60
C PRO A 101 20.03 7.06 10.53
N THR A 102 20.01 8.36 10.83
CA THR A 102 20.51 9.38 9.93
C THR A 102 21.98 9.10 9.61
N PRO A 103 22.37 9.03 8.32
CA PRO A 103 23.76 8.89 7.94
C PRO A 103 24.58 10.06 8.50
N ARG A 104 25.69 9.75 9.18
CA ARG A 104 26.59 10.77 9.69
C ARG A 104 27.31 11.45 8.53
N SER A 105 27.19 12.77 8.45
CA SER A 105 27.76 13.64 7.41
C SER A 105 29.01 14.36 7.91
N THR A 106 29.82 14.92 7.00
CA THR A 106 30.97 15.77 7.37
C THR A 106 30.55 16.97 8.23
N ASP A 107 29.38 17.55 7.93
CA ASP A 107 28.83 18.67 8.69
C ASP A 107 28.55 18.31 10.15
N ASP A 108 28.22 17.04 10.46
CA ASP A 108 28.07 16.58 11.84
C ASP A 108 29.39 16.66 12.61
N TYR A 109 30.51 16.27 11.99
CA TYR A 109 31.83 16.36 12.60
C TYR A 109 32.29 17.81 12.80
N LEU A 110 32.02 18.68 11.83
CA LEU A 110 32.36 20.09 11.92
C LEU A 110 31.56 20.78 13.04
N ARG A 111 30.24 20.52 13.10
CA ARG A 111 29.37 21.03 14.18
C ARG A 111 29.81 20.55 15.56
N GLU A 112 30.16 19.28 15.71
CA GLU A 112 30.67 18.75 16.98
C GLU A 112 31.96 19.47 17.41
N ARG A 113 32.92 19.68 16.49
CA ARG A 113 34.15 20.44 16.76
C ARG A 113 33.86 21.88 17.19
N GLU A 114 32.99 22.59 16.49
CA GLU A 114 32.61 23.96 16.84
C GLU A 114 31.98 24.04 18.24
N ILE A 115 31.12 23.07 18.58
CA ILE A 115 30.51 22.97 19.92
C ILE A 115 31.59 22.73 20.99
N GLU A 116 32.57 21.88 20.73
CA GLU A 116 33.68 21.62 21.65
C GLU A 116 34.57 22.85 21.86
N GLU A 117 34.93 23.54 20.77
CA GLU A 117 35.70 24.78 20.79
C GLU A 117 34.95 25.87 21.56
N ALA A 118 33.64 26.02 21.34
CA ALA A 118 32.79 26.94 22.08
C ALA A 118 32.73 26.60 23.59
N ARG A 119 32.58 25.32 23.94
CA ARG A 119 32.60 24.84 25.34
C ARG A 119 33.96 25.07 25.99
N ALA A 120 35.06 24.90 25.26
CA ALA A 120 36.41 25.18 25.76
C ALA A 120 36.59 26.67 26.03
N ARG A 121 36.14 27.54 25.12
CA ARG A 121 36.14 29.00 25.31
C ARG A 121 35.40 29.43 26.57
N VAL A 122 34.16 28.97 26.76
CA VAL A 122 33.36 29.32 27.95
C VAL A 122 34.03 28.86 29.24
N ARG A 123 34.66 27.67 29.25
CA ARG A 123 35.41 27.17 30.41
C ARG A 123 36.63 28.05 30.72
N ALA A 124 37.39 28.43 29.70
CA ALA A 124 38.54 29.31 29.87
C ALA A 124 38.13 30.70 30.40
N GLU A 125 37.06 31.28 29.85
CA GLU A 125 36.51 32.56 30.31
C GLU A 125 36.06 32.51 31.78
N ARG A 126 35.41 31.42 32.21
CA ARG A 126 35.01 31.22 33.62
C ARG A 126 36.21 31.04 34.55
N ALA A 127 37.24 30.29 34.13
CA ALA A 127 38.47 30.13 34.90
C ALA A 127 39.21 31.46 35.09
N ALA A 128 39.28 32.29 34.03
CA ALA A 128 39.88 33.62 34.09
C ALA A 128 39.14 34.56 35.06
N ARG A 129 37.80 34.48 35.13
CA ARG A 129 37.01 35.26 36.10
C ARG A 129 37.14 34.75 37.54
N GLY A 130 37.36 33.45 37.74
CA GLY A 130 37.55 32.85 39.07
C GLY A 130 38.91 33.13 39.71
N ASN A 131 39.93 33.49 38.93
CA ASN A 131 41.29 33.72 39.41
C ASN A 131 41.60 35.21 39.73
N GLY A 132 40.58 36.07 39.77
CA GLY A 132 40.70 37.52 40.03
C GLY A 132 40.25 37.97 41.42
N GLY A 133 40.14 37.05 42.39
CA GLY A 133 39.58 37.33 43.72
C GLY A 133 40.39 36.72 44.86
N SER A 134 41.68 37.04 44.96
CA SER A 134 42.45 36.84 46.19
C SER A 134 43.68 37.77 46.20
N ASP A 135 43.45 39.06 46.44
CA ASP A 135 44.47 39.93 47.06
C ASP A 135 43.81 41.26 47.49
N ASP A 136 43.47 41.36 48.77
CA ASP A 136 43.70 42.59 49.55
C ASP A 136 43.72 42.24 51.05
N SER A 137 44.94 42.07 51.57
CA SER A 137 45.47 42.52 52.89
C SER A 137 44.44 42.79 54.00
N ARG A 138 44.42 42.09 55.16
CA ARG A 138 45.46 42.12 56.22
C ARG A 138 46.25 43.42 56.23
N ASP A 139 45.80 44.43 56.97
CA ASP A 139 46.66 45.25 57.84
C ASP A 139 45.84 46.24 58.70
N ALA A 140 46.25 46.34 59.96
CA ALA A 140 45.91 47.28 61.04
C ALA A 140 44.53 47.20 61.70
#